data_AF-A0A178ZXH9-F1
#
_entry.id   AF-A0A178ZXH9-F1
#
_cell.length_a   1.000
_cell.length_b   1.000
_cell.length_c   1.000
_cell.angle_alpha   90.00
_cell.angle_beta   90.00
_cell.angle_gamma   90.00
#
_symmetry.space_group_name_H-M   'P 1'
#
loop_
_entity.id
_entity.type
_entity.pdbx_description
1 polymer ?
#
loop_
_entity_poly.entity_id
_entity_poly.type
_entity_poly.pdbx_seq_one_letter_code
_entity_poly.pdbx_strand_id
1 'polypeptide(L)'
;MPAITRFFRENLVILPRADRPPPRPRGQKVTPEELRRLRELMRQRYALDLEIWSLRKVGNYNKPIVEDKMRRADALLACIRATVASMDGRDYFHHEDDYRKLRDIKARVMKDGKKEWVQNPPWNED
;
A
#
# COMPACT_ATOMS: atom_id res chain seq x y z
N MET A 1 -17.50 14.98 13.85
CA MET A 1 -16.54 13.85 13.85
C MET A 1 -16.05 13.66 12.41
N PRO A 2 -14.80 14.00 12.04
CA PRO A 2 -14.39 13.95 10.65
C PRO A 2 -14.15 12.50 10.20
N ALA A 3 -14.70 12.13 9.05
CA ALA A 3 -14.67 10.78 8.47
C ALA A 3 -13.27 10.17 8.27
N ILE A 4 -12.22 11.01 8.32
CA ILE A 4 -10.81 10.63 8.18
C ILE A 4 -10.37 9.64 9.28
N THR A 5 -10.92 9.77 10.50
CA THR A 5 -10.50 8.94 11.65
C THR A 5 -11.04 7.51 11.60
N ARG A 6 -12.12 7.26 10.86
CA ARG A 6 -12.77 5.93 10.79
C ARG A 6 -12.07 5.00 9.81
N PHE A 7 -11.74 5.50 8.61
CA PHE A 7 -11.02 4.73 7.58
C PHE A 7 -9.56 4.39 7.96
N PHE A 8 -8.93 5.22 8.79
CA PHE A 8 -7.59 4.96 9.34
C PHE A 8 -7.52 3.67 10.15
N ARG A 9 -8.61 3.29 10.83
CA ARG A 9 -8.64 2.16 11.76
C ARG A 9 -8.74 0.81 11.06
N GLU A 10 -9.43 0.72 9.92
CA GLU A 10 -9.75 -0.54 9.25
C GLU A 10 -8.58 -1.06 8.38
N ASN A 11 -7.84 -0.18 7.71
CA ASN A 11 -6.71 -0.57 6.85
C ASN A 11 -5.36 -0.77 7.59
N LEU A 12 -5.23 -0.28 8.82
CA LEU A 12 -4.04 -0.46 9.66
C LEU A 12 -4.03 -1.79 10.44
N VAL A 13 -5.11 -2.57 10.38
CA VAL A 13 -5.24 -3.85 11.11
C VAL A 13 -4.23 -4.88 10.62
N ILE A 14 -3.82 -4.80 9.35
CA ILE A 14 -2.90 -5.76 8.72
C ILE A 14 -1.43 -5.46 9.07
N LEU A 15 -1.09 -4.20 9.41
CA LEU A 15 0.29 -3.84 9.75
C LEU A 15 0.60 -4.08 11.22
N PRO A 16 1.70 -4.79 11.54
CA PRO A 16 2.28 -4.81 12.88
C PRO A 16 2.48 -3.39 13.39
N ARG A 17 2.36 -3.19 14.72
CA ARG A 17 2.53 -1.86 15.33
C ARG A 17 3.89 -1.22 14.98
N ALA A 18 4.94 -2.05 14.86
CA ALA A 18 6.28 -1.62 14.49
C ALA A 18 6.39 -1.08 13.06
N ASP A 19 5.53 -1.55 12.15
CA ASP A 19 5.53 -1.17 10.73
C ASP A 19 4.65 0.04 10.43
N ARG A 20 3.93 0.55 11.44
CA ARG A 20 3.13 1.76 11.30
C ARG A 20 4.08 2.96 11.28
N PRO A 21 3.98 3.86 10.28
CA PRO A 21 4.76 5.07 10.30
C PRO A 21 4.42 5.89 11.56
N PRO A 22 5.42 6.41 12.28
CA PRO A 22 5.17 7.25 13.44
C PRO A 22 4.39 8.50 13.02
N PRO A 23 3.56 9.06 13.92
CA PRO A 23 2.91 10.33 13.65
C PRO A 23 3.97 11.40 13.38
N ARG A 24 3.78 12.14 12.29
CA ARG A 24 4.72 13.16 11.85
C ARG A 24 4.62 14.40 12.76
N PRO A 25 5.73 14.88 13.36
CA PRO A 25 5.74 16.14 14.11
C PRO A 25 5.34 17.33 13.23
N ARG A 26 4.70 18.33 13.85
CA ARG A 26 4.25 19.54 13.14
C ARG A 26 5.45 20.26 12.49
N GLY A 27 5.28 20.67 11.24
CA GLY A 27 6.30 21.40 10.47
C GLY A 27 7.35 20.52 9.78
N GLN A 28 7.39 19.20 10.03
CA GLN A 28 8.30 18.31 9.32
C GLN A 28 7.82 18.07 7.89
N LYS A 29 8.64 18.42 6.89
CA LYS A 29 8.34 18.21 5.47
C LYS A 29 8.64 16.78 5.04
N VAL A 30 7.91 16.27 4.05
CA VAL A 30 8.20 14.99 3.40
C VAL A 30 9.56 15.10 2.72
N THR A 31 10.47 14.16 3.00
CA THR A 31 11.81 14.17 2.40
C THR A 31 11.82 13.42 1.07
N PRO A 32 12.77 13.73 0.17
CA PRO A 32 12.96 12.98 -1.06
C PRO A 32 13.18 11.48 -0.83
N GLU A 33 13.86 11.10 0.26
CA GLU A 33 14.13 9.71 0.63
C GLU A 33 12.82 8.96 0.94
N GLU A 34 11.88 9.62 1.60
CA GLU A 34 10.56 9.03 1.89
C GLU A 34 9.75 8.81 0.61
N LEU A 35 9.82 9.75 -0.35
CA LEU A 35 9.19 9.58 -1.66
C LEU A 35 9.85 8.46 -2.48
N ARG A 36 11.19 8.34 -2.43
CA ARG A 36 11.92 7.22 -3.04
C ARG A 36 11.50 5.89 -2.44
N ARG A 37 11.37 5.83 -1.11
CA ARG A 37 10.88 4.63 -0.40
C ARG A 37 9.46 4.27 -0.81
N LEU A 38 8.55 5.24 -0.90
CA LEU A 38 7.17 5.00 -1.37
C LEU A 38 7.16 4.43 -2.79
N ARG A 39 7.95 5.00 -3.70
CA ARG A 39 8.11 4.50 -5.07
C ARG A 39 8.61 3.06 -5.11
N GLU A 40 9.57 2.73 -4.25
CA GLU A 40 10.15 1.40 -4.18
C GLU A 40 9.14 0.37 -3.66
N LEU A 41 8.36 0.71 -2.63
CA LEU A 41 7.25 -0.14 -2.17
C LEU A 41 6.25 -0.43 -3.30
N MET A 42 5.88 0.58 -4.10
CA MET A 42 4.99 0.39 -5.25
C MET A 42 5.57 -0.53 -6.32
N ARG A 43 6.87 -0.40 -6.62
CA ARG A 43 7.56 -1.27 -7.58
C ARG A 43 7.59 -2.72 -7.10
N GLN A 44 7.91 -2.94 -5.83
CA GLN A 44 7.93 -4.28 -5.23
C GLN A 44 6.54 -4.92 -5.25
N ARG A 45 5.49 -4.16 -4.89
CA ARG A 45 4.11 -4.65 -4.97
C ARG A 45 3.76 -5.06 -6.40
N TYR A 46 4.05 -4.20 -7.38
CA TYR A 46 3.77 -4.48 -8.78
C TYR A 46 4.52 -5.71 -9.30
N ALA A 47 5.79 -5.88 -8.92
CA ALA A 47 6.57 -7.07 -9.27
C ALA A 47 5.92 -8.35 -8.72
N LEU A 48 5.50 -8.34 -7.45
CA LEU A 48 4.76 -9.48 -6.88
C LEU A 48 3.41 -9.70 -7.55
N ASP A 49 2.67 -8.65 -7.89
CA ASP A 49 1.39 -8.79 -8.61
C ASP A 49 1.59 -9.51 -9.96
N LEU A 50 2.63 -9.16 -10.71
CA LEU A 50 2.98 -9.83 -11.97
C LEU A 50 3.39 -11.30 -11.76
N GLU A 51 4.19 -11.58 -10.73
CA GLU A 51 4.61 -12.95 -10.40
C GLU A 51 3.44 -13.83 -9.95
N ILE A 52 2.54 -13.30 -9.12
CA ILE A 52 1.32 -14.02 -8.71
C ILE A 52 0.44 -14.29 -9.93
N TRP A 53 0.28 -13.30 -10.81
CA TRP A 53 -0.52 -13.44 -12.02
C TRP A 53 0.06 -14.46 -13.01
N SER A 54 1.39 -14.48 -13.20
CA SER A 54 2.05 -15.45 -14.08
C SER A 54 1.91 -16.88 -13.54
N LEU A 55 1.80 -17.03 -12.21
CA LEU A 55 1.62 -18.30 -11.53
C LEU A 55 0.15 -18.69 -11.30
N ARG A 56 -0.82 -18.01 -11.93
CA ARG A 56 -2.25 -18.29 -11.70
C ARG A 56 -2.71 -19.71 -12.04
N LYS A 57 -1.98 -20.40 -12.94
CA LYS A 57 -2.28 -21.77 -13.39
C LYS A 57 -1.31 -22.82 -12.83
N VAL A 58 -0.63 -22.55 -11.72
CA VAL A 58 0.32 -23.52 -11.15
C VAL A 58 -0.39 -24.73 -10.54
N GLY A 59 0.27 -25.89 -10.60
CA GLY A 59 -0.18 -27.09 -9.90
C GLY A 59 -0.19 -26.90 -8.38
N ASN A 60 -0.98 -27.72 -7.67
CA ASN A 60 -1.20 -27.62 -6.22
C ASN A 60 0.09 -27.55 -5.40
N TYR A 61 1.15 -28.23 -5.83
CA TYR A 61 2.45 -28.23 -5.17
C TYR A 61 3.08 -26.83 -5.03
N ASN A 62 2.85 -25.95 -6.00
CA ASN A 62 3.40 -24.59 -6.02
C ASN A 62 2.48 -23.56 -5.35
N LYS A 63 1.24 -23.93 -4.98
CA LYS A 63 0.30 -23.01 -4.32
C LYS A 63 0.87 -22.37 -3.05
N PRO A 64 1.55 -23.08 -2.14
CA PRO A 64 2.13 -22.46 -0.94
C PRO A 64 3.13 -21.34 -1.25
N ILE A 65 3.89 -21.47 -2.35
CA ILE A 65 4.83 -20.44 -2.80
C ILE A 65 4.07 -19.21 -3.29
N VAL A 66 2.98 -19.41 -4.05
CA VAL A 66 2.15 -18.30 -4.52
C VAL A 66 1.44 -17.62 -3.34
N GLU A 67 0.92 -18.38 -2.38
CA GLU A 67 0.30 -17.86 -1.16
C GLU A 67 1.26 -17.01 -0.31
N ASP A 68 2.53 -17.40 -0.19
CA ASP A 68 3.55 -16.56 0.45
C ASP A 68 3.73 -15.22 -0.28
N LYS A 69 3.83 -15.26 -1.62
CA LYS A 69 3.91 -14.05 -2.45
C LYS A 69 2.68 -13.16 -2.28
N MET A 70 1.49 -13.75 -2.21
CA MET A 70 0.22 -13.05 -2.00
C MET A 70 0.21 -12.33 -0.65
N ARG A 71 0.60 -13.01 0.43
CA ARG A 71 0.71 -12.40 1.77
C ARG A 71 1.68 -11.23 1.77
N ARG A 72 2.86 -11.39 1.13
CA ARG A 72 3.85 -10.31 1.00
C ARG A 72 3.34 -9.14 0.17
N ALA A 73 2.64 -9.41 -0.92
CA ALA A 73 2.02 -8.38 -1.73
C ALA A 73 1.01 -7.59 -0.90
N ASP A 74 0.11 -8.25 -0.18
CA ASP A 74 -0.92 -7.59 0.64
C ASP A 74 -0.32 -6.77 1.79
N ALA A 75 0.75 -7.28 2.42
CA ALA A 75 1.53 -6.51 3.39
C ALA A 75 2.14 -5.23 2.77
N LEU A 76 2.71 -5.31 1.55
CA LEU A 76 3.23 -4.14 0.85
C LEU A 76 2.12 -3.12 0.52
N LEU A 77 0.94 -3.57 0.12
CA LEU A 77 -0.20 -2.68 -0.13
C LEU A 77 -0.60 -1.95 1.15
N ALA A 78 -0.65 -2.64 2.28
CA ALA A 78 -0.90 -2.02 3.57
C ALA A 78 0.18 -0.98 3.93
N CYS A 79 1.46 -1.30 3.74
CA CYS A 79 2.59 -0.36 3.94
C CYS A 79 2.47 0.89 3.07
N ILE A 80 2.11 0.73 1.79
CA ILE A 80 1.88 1.84 0.85
C ILE A 80 0.74 2.71 1.35
N ARG A 81 -0.41 2.12 1.69
CA ARG A 81 -1.58 2.84 2.22
C ARG A 81 -1.21 3.63 3.47
N ALA A 82 -0.52 3.02 4.42
CA ALA A 82 -0.10 3.68 5.66
C ALA A 82 0.90 4.83 5.42
N THR A 83 1.88 4.63 4.54
CA THR A 83 2.87 5.65 4.18
C THR A 83 2.23 6.85 3.49
N VAL A 84 1.32 6.61 2.55
CA VAL A 84 0.59 7.69 1.88
C VAL A 84 -0.31 8.43 2.87
N ALA A 85 -0.95 7.71 3.80
CA ALA A 85 -1.79 8.32 4.83
C ALA A 85 -0.99 9.18 5.81
N SER A 86 0.24 8.78 6.18
CA SER A 86 1.10 9.58 7.07
C SER A 86 1.67 10.83 6.39
N MET A 87 1.63 10.90 5.06
CA MET A 87 2.02 12.05 4.27
C MET A 87 0.84 12.95 3.89
N ASP A 88 -0.41 12.59 4.20
CA ASP A 88 -1.59 13.31 3.73
C ASP A 88 -1.90 14.58 4.55
N GLY A 89 -0.98 15.54 4.48
CA GLY A 89 -1.10 16.87 5.04
C GLY A 89 -0.48 17.89 4.08
N ARG A 90 -1.24 18.93 3.73
CA ARG A 90 -0.75 19.97 2.81
C ARG A 90 0.50 20.65 3.36
N ASP A 91 0.55 20.83 4.66
CA ASP A 91 1.65 21.41 5.42
C ASP A 91 2.94 20.57 5.37
N TYR A 92 2.88 19.31 4.94
CA TYR A 92 4.07 18.47 4.78
C TYR A 92 4.81 18.68 3.45
N PHE A 93 4.27 19.49 2.54
CA PHE A 93 4.87 19.76 1.23
C PHE A 93 5.31 21.21 1.09
N HIS A 94 6.36 21.44 0.29
CA HIS A 94 6.79 22.79 -0.10
C HIS A 94 5.89 23.36 -1.19
N HIS A 95 5.60 22.58 -2.23
CA HIS A 95 4.83 23.01 -3.39
C HIS A 95 3.45 22.35 -3.44
N GLU A 96 2.48 23.09 -3.97
CA GLU A 96 1.11 22.59 -4.14
C GLU A 96 1.05 21.42 -5.11
N ASP A 97 1.83 21.48 -6.19
CA ASP A 97 1.82 20.44 -7.23
C ASP A 97 2.31 19.08 -6.72
N ASP A 98 3.25 19.07 -5.77
CA ASP A 98 3.71 17.83 -5.14
C ASP A 98 2.65 17.23 -4.21
N TYR A 99 1.94 18.08 -3.48
CA TYR A 99 0.81 17.63 -2.67
C TYR A 99 -0.32 17.08 -3.56
N ARG A 100 -0.61 17.73 -4.70
CA ARG A 100 -1.59 17.24 -5.67
C ARG A 100 -1.24 15.84 -6.17
N LYS A 101 0.02 15.60 -6.54
CA LYS A 101 0.50 14.26 -6.93
C LYS A 101 0.31 13.23 -5.83
N LEU A 102 0.58 13.58 -4.57
CA LEU A 102 0.32 12.68 -3.45
C LEU A 102 -1.18 12.36 -3.35
N ARG A 103 -2.06 13.34 -3.51
CA ARG A 103 -3.51 13.09 -3.48
C ARG A 103 -3.96 12.15 -4.60
N ASP A 104 -3.41 12.28 -5.80
CA ASP A 104 -3.71 11.37 -6.91
C ASP A 104 -3.26 9.95 -6.59
N ILE A 105 -2.07 9.80 -6.00
CA ILE A 105 -1.57 8.53 -5.50
C ILE A 105 -2.53 7.98 -4.43
N LYS A 106 -2.90 8.80 -3.43
CA LYS A 106 -3.81 8.42 -2.36
C LYS A 106 -5.13 7.91 -2.92
N ALA A 107 -5.74 8.66 -3.83
CA ALA A 107 -6.99 8.27 -4.48
C ALA A 107 -6.84 6.89 -5.14
N ARG A 108 -5.72 6.62 -5.83
CA ARG A 108 -5.49 5.33 -6.49
C ARG A 108 -5.23 4.18 -5.52
N VAL A 109 -4.50 4.39 -4.42
CA VAL A 109 -4.15 3.30 -3.48
C VAL A 109 -5.24 3.01 -2.46
N MET A 110 -6.10 4.00 -2.19
CA MET A 110 -7.25 3.87 -1.29
C MET A 110 -8.55 3.49 -2.01
N LYS A 111 -8.59 3.55 -3.35
CA LYS A 111 -9.76 3.12 -4.12
C LYS A 111 -10.07 1.64 -3.84
N ASP A 112 -11.33 1.35 -3.57
CA ASP A 112 -11.85 -0.01 -3.45
C ASP A 112 -11.67 -0.81 -4.74
N GLY A 113 -11.60 -2.13 -4.62
CA GLY A 113 -11.37 -3.03 -5.75
C GLY A 113 -9.90 -3.24 -6.13
N LYS A 114 -8.95 -2.67 -5.35
CA LYS A 114 -7.56 -3.12 -5.37
C LYS A 114 -7.51 -4.59 -4.94
N LYS A 115 -6.86 -5.43 -5.74
CA LYS A 115 -6.81 -6.88 -5.51
C LYS A 115 -6.02 -7.22 -4.25
N GLU A 116 -6.72 -7.57 -3.18
CA GLU A 116 -6.15 -8.21 -2.00
C GLU A 116 -6.09 -9.69 -2.31
N TRP A 117 -4.89 -10.18 -2.61
CA TRP A 117 -4.70 -11.49 -3.21
C TRP A 117 -5.11 -12.60 -2.27
N VAL A 118 -4.84 -12.48 -0.97
CA VAL A 118 -5.21 -13.49 0.02
C VAL A 118 -6.72 -13.75 0.03
N GLN A 119 -7.53 -12.71 -0.18
CA GLN A 119 -8.99 -12.82 -0.26
C GLN A 119 -9.47 -13.23 -1.66
N ASN A 120 -8.71 -12.85 -2.70
CA ASN A 120 -9.06 -13.04 -4.09
C ASN A 120 -7.90 -13.74 -4.82
N PRO A 121 -7.66 -15.03 -4.55
CA PRO A 121 -6.54 -15.74 -5.10
C PRO A 121 -6.66 -15.88 -6.63
N PRO A 122 -5.53 -15.97 -7.34
CA PRO A 122 -5.51 -15.91 -8.80
C PRO A 122 -6.15 -17.12 -9.49
N TRP A 123 -6.33 -18.24 -8.78
CA TRP A 123 -6.98 -19.45 -9.29
C TRP A 123 -8.50 -19.47 -9.08
N ASN A 124 -9.08 -18.43 -8.49
CA ASN A 124 -10.55 -18.26 -8.39
C ASN A 124 -11.12 -17.43 -9.55
N GLU A 125 -10.29 -16.95 -10.46
CA GLU A 125 -10.71 -16.23 -11.67
C GLU A 125 -10.73 -17.20 -12.85
N ASP A 126 -11.93 -17.57 -13.29
CA ASP A 126 -12.21 -18.38 -14.47
C ASP A 126 -12.07 -17.57 -15.78
#